data_AF-A0A7S1VGW7-F1
#
_entry.id   AF-A0A7S1VGW7-F1
#
_cell.length_a   1.000
_cell.length_b   1.000
_cell.length_c   1.000
_cell.angle_alpha   90.00
_cell.angle_beta   90.00
_cell.angle_gamma   90.00
#
_symmetry.space_group_name_H-M   'P 1'
#
loop_
_entity.id
_entity.type
_entity.pdbx_description
1 polymer ?
#
loop_
_entity_poly.entity_id
_entity_poly.type
_entity_poly.pdbx_seq_one_letter_code
_entity_poly.pdbx_strand_id
1 'polypeptide(L)'
;AQPVIPGGATAIQIAHLRAVHSDEVYNYCLYNNVHDALRNQLLAAIDDEYYSGLCDETTGYTLVPVIDILTHLFAIYSDITDTQLDKVELQMKKPWDPSTT
;
A
#
# COMPACT_ATOMS: atom_id res chain seq x y z
N ALA A 1 -3.35 -15.82 -18.21
CA ALA A 1 -3.12 -15.59 -19.65
C ALA A 1 -2.27 -16.74 -20.23
N GLN A 2 -2.35 -16.99 -21.54
CA GLN A 2 -1.56 -18.00 -22.24
C GLN A 2 -0.36 -17.35 -22.96
N PRO A 3 0.77 -18.06 -23.15
CA PRO A 3 1.91 -17.55 -23.89
C PRO A 3 1.56 -17.32 -25.37
N VAL A 4 2.05 -16.22 -25.94
CA VAL A 4 1.91 -15.94 -27.38
C VAL A 4 2.89 -16.82 -28.16
N ILE A 5 2.37 -17.70 -29.01
CA ILE A 5 3.17 -18.60 -29.83
C ILE A 5 3.09 -18.15 -31.30
N PRO A 6 4.21 -17.78 -31.95
CA PRO A 6 4.20 -17.38 -33.34
C PRO A 6 3.89 -18.56 -34.28
N GLY A 7 3.18 -18.28 -35.37
CA GLY A 7 2.85 -19.28 -36.40
C GLY A 7 4.12 -19.87 -37.03
N GLY A 8 4.17 -21.20 -37.14
CA GLY A 8 5.34 -21.92 -37.66
C GLY A 8 6.45 -22.17 -36.63
N ALA A 9 6.23 -21.85 -35.34
CA ALA A 9 7.19 -22.17 -34.28
C ALA A 9 7.46 -23.68 -34.21
N THR A 10 8.73 -24.04 -34.06
CA THR A 10 9.16 -25.43 -33.86
C THR A 10 8.78 -25.92 -32.46
N ALA A 11 8.72 -27.24 -32.27
CA ALA A 11 8.39 -27.84 -30.96
C ALA A 11 9.31 -27.35 -29.83
N ILE A 12 10.60 -27.11 -30.12
CA ILE A 12 11.57 -26.60 -29.16
C ILE A 12 11.28 -25.13 -28.81
N GLN A 13 10.96 -24.29 -29.80
CA GLN A 13 10.58 -22.89 -29.57
C GLN A 13 9.30 -22.78 -28.73
N ILE A 14 8.31 -23.64 -29.00
CA ILE A 14 7.07 -23.73 -28.21
C ILE A 14 7.36 -24.11 -26.77
N ALA A 15 8.20 -25.14 -26.54
CA ALA A 15 8.56 -25.57 -25.20
C ALA A 15 9.29 -24.46 -24.41
N HIS A 16 10.23 -23.77 -25.07
CA HIS A 16 10.93 -22.64 -24.49
C HIS A 16 9.99 -21.49 -24.10
N LEU A 17 9.10 -21.06 -25.01
CA LEU A 17 8.15 -19.97 -24.74
C LEU A 17 7.20 -20.30 -23.58
N ARG A 18 6.79 -21.57 -23.45
CA ARG A 18 5.98 -22.02 -22.31
C ARG A 18 6.75 -21.97 -20.99
N ALA A 19 8.03 -22.36 -20.99
CA ALA A 19 8.88 -22.29 -19.81
C ALA A 19 9.08 -20.84 -19.36
N VAL A 20 9.45 -19.94 -20.27
CA VAL A 20 9.61 -18.50 -19.98
C VAL A 20 8.33 -17.91 -19.40
N HIS A 21 7.18 -18.17 -20.02
CA HIS A 21 5.89 -17.69 -19.50
C HIS A 21 5.55 -18.26 -18.13
N SER A 22 5.89 -19.52 -17.85
CA SER A 22 5.71 -20.11 -16.53
C SER A 22 6.55 -19.38 -15.48
N ASP A 23 7.80 -19.04 -15.80
CA ASP A 23 8.70 -18.29 -14.91
C ASP A 23 8.18 -16.86 -14.68
N GLU A 24 7.70 -16.19 -15.72
CA GLU A 24 7.09 -14.86 -15.63
C GLU A 24 5.85 -14.86 -14.75
N VAL A 25 4.96 -15.83 -14.92
CA VAL A 25 3.77 -15.99 -14.07
C VAL A 25 4.18 -16.25 -12.62
N TYR A 26 5.17 -17.12 -12.39
CA TYR A 26 5.68 -17.37 -11.05
C TYR A 26 6.21 -16.09 -10.39
N ASN A 27 7.05 -15.33 -11.09
CA ASN A 27 7.60 -14.07 -10.58
C ASN A 27 6.52 -13.04 -10.31
N TYR A 28 5.51 -12.94 -11.17
CA TYR A 28 4.37 -12.04 -10.97
C TYR A 28 3.55 -12.42 -9.73
N CYS A 29 3.22 -13.71 -9.58
CA CYS A 29 2.54 -14.20 -8.38
C CYS A 29 3.36 -13.97 -7.12
N LEU A 30 4.67 -14.23 -7.17
CA LEU A 30 5.57 -13.99 -6.05
C LEU A 30 5.60 -12.51 -5.65
N TYR A 31 5.71 -11.61 -6.62
CA TYR A 31 5.68 -10.17 -6.36
C TYR A 31 4.40 -9.74 -5.64
N ASN A 32 3.24 -10.15 -6.15
CA ASN A 32 1.95 -9.81 -5.53
C ASN A 32 1.82 -10.40 -4.12
N ASN A 33 2.18 -11.67 -3.95
CA ASN A 33 2.12 -12.34 -2.65
C ASN A 33 3.02 -11.66 -1.60
N VAL A 34 4.23 -11.27 -1.99
CA VAL A 34 5.15 -10.54 -1.11
C VAL A 34 4.60 -9.16 -0.78
N HIS A 35 4.05 -8.45 -1.77
CA HIS A 35 3.47 -7.13 -1.56
C HIS A 35 2.27 -7.19 -0.60
N ASP A 36 1.36 -8.15 -0.80
CA ASP A 36 0.21 -8.36 0.08
C ASP A 36 0.64 -8.80 1.48
N ALA A 37 1.65 -9.66 1.60
CA ALA A 37 2.20 -10.07 2.90
C ALA A 37 2.81 -8.89 3.66
N LEU A 38 3.58 -8.03 2.98
CA LEU A 38 4.15 -6.82 3.57
C LEU A 38 3.07 -5.84 4.01
N ARG A 39 2.02 -5.66 3.19
CA ARG A 39 0.87 -4.82 3.57
C ARG A 39 0.22 -5.36 4.83
N ASN A 40 -0.13 -6.65 4.85
CA ASN A 40 -0.78 -7.27 6.01
C ASN A 40 0.08 -7.20 7.27
N GLN A 41 1.40 -7.36 7.13
CA GLN A 41 2.32 -7.20 8.25
C GLN A 41 2.31 -5.76 8.78
N LEU A 42 2.30 -4.76 7.90
CA LEU A 42 2.26 -3.35 8.30
C LEU A 42 0.94 -2.98 8.98
N LEU A 43 -0.19 -3.39 8.38
CA LEU A 43 -1.53 -3.16 8.95
C LEU A 43 -1.70 -3.89 10.30
N ALA A 44 -1.09 -5.06 10.48
CA ALA A 44 -1.13 -5.76 11.77
C ALA A 44 -0.21 -5.14 12.82
N ALA A 45 0.82 -4.40 12.42
CA ALA A 45 1.82 -3.83 13.32
C ALA A 45 1.44 -2.44 13.86
N ILE A 46 0.53 -1.73 13.19
CA ILE A 46 0.18 -0.34 13.48
C ILE A 46 -1.33 -0.26 13.65
N ASP A 47 -1.79 0.54 14.61
CA ASP A 47 -3.23 0.74 14.83
C ASP A 47 -3.89 1.45 13.63
N ASP A 48 -5.11 1.04 13.29
CA ASP A 48 -5.85 1.51 12.11
C ASP A 48 -6.05 3.03 12.08
N GLU A 49 -6.12 3.69 13.24
CA GLU A 49 -6.28 5.14 13.35
C GLU A 49 -5.21 5.92 12.56
N TYR A 50 -3.99 5.38 12.47
CA TYR A 50 -2.85 6.04 11.82
C TYR A 50 -2.82 5.94 10.29
N TYR A 51 -3.68 5.13 9.68
CA TYR A 51 -3.76 4.97 8.22
C TYR A 51 -5.17 4.80 7.67
N SER A 52 -6.21 4.88 8.52
CA SER A 52 -7.64 4.81 8.18
C SER A 52 -8.06 5.75 7.06
N GLY A 53 -7.41 6.92 6.93
CA GLY A 53 -7.66 7.88 5.87
C GLY A 53 -7.27 7.39 4.46
N LEU A 54 -6.50 6.31 4.33
CA LEU A 54 -6.14 5.68 3.06
C LEU A 54 -7.11 4.56 2.66
N CYS A 55 -8.04 4.19 3.53
CA CYS A 55 -8.98 3.09 3.28
C CYS A 55 -10.03 3.49 2.25
N ASP A 56 -10.18 2.72 1.18
CA ASP A 56 -11.31 2.85 0.27
C ASP A 56 -12.51 2.07 0.81
N GLU A 57 -13.72 2.65 0.77
CA GLU A 57 -14.93 2.05 1.34
C GLU A 57 -15.29 0.69 0.71
N THR A 58 -14.94 0.49 -0.57
CA THR A 58 -15.32 -0.72 -1.32
C THR A 58 -14.19 -1.75 -1.35
N THR A 59 -12.95 -1.30 -1.46
CA THR A 59 -11.77 -2.14 -1.70
C THR A 59 -10.81 -2.20 -0.52
N GLY A 60 -11.09 -1.46 0.55
CA GLY A 60 -10.26 -1.39 1.74
C GLY A 60 -8.84 -0.93 1.42
N TYR A 61 -7.87 -1.63 1.99
CA TYR A 61 -6.44 -1.39 1.74
C TYR A 61 -5.86 -2.22 0.58
N THR A 62 -6.66 -3.06 -0.09
CA THR A 62 -6.15 -4.01 -1.09
C THR A 62 -5.50 -3.34 -2.29
N LEU A 63 -5.99 -2.15 -2.68
CA LEU A 63 -5.42 -1.37 -3.78
C LEU A 63 -4.35 -0.37 -3.34
N VAL A 64 -4.14 -0.21 -2.03
CA VAL A 64 -3.18 0.76 -1.50
C VAL A 64 -1.76 0.17 -1.58
N PRO A 65 -0.83 0.82 -2.29
CA PRO A 65 0.57 0.42 -2.30
C PRO A 65 1.19 0.54 -0.90
N VAL A 66 1.99 -0.44 -0.50
CA VAL A 66 2.69 -0.41 0.81
C VAL A 66 3.50 0.88 1.03
N ILE A 67 4.10 1.41 -0.04
CA ILE A 67 4.87 2.66 0.01
C ILE A 67 4.02 3.85 0.40
N ASP A 68 2.76 3.92 -0.05
CA ASP A 68 1.88 5.04 0.24
C ASP A 68 1.47 5.06 1.71
N ILE A 69 1.27 3.88 2.32
CA ILE A 69 1.04 3.75 3.77
C ILE A 69 2.25 4.27 4.54
N LEU A 70 3.46 3.85 4.17
CA LEU A 70 4.69 4.33 4.81
C LEU A 70 4.86 5.84 4.63
N THR A 71 4.68 6.36 3.40
CA THR A 71 4.81 7.79 3.12
C THR A 71 3.79 8.60 3.91
N HIS A 72 2.55 8.15 4.03
CA HIS A 72 1.53 8.79 4.86
C HIS A 72 1.94 8.84 6.33
N LEU A 73 2.39 7.70 6.87
CA LEU A 73 2.85 7.60 8.25
C LEU A 73 4.02 8.54 8.53
N PHE A 74 5.01 8.56 7.63
CA PHE A 74 6.15 9.47 7.76
C PHE A 74 5.73 10.93 7.61
N ALA A 75 4.91 11.27 6.62
CA ALA A 75 4.55 12.67 6.38
C ALA A 75 3.72 13.28 7.53
N ILE A 76 2.83 12.50 8.15
CA ILE A 76 1.93 13.00 9.19
C ILE A 76 2.57 12.88 10.58
N TYR A 77 3.28 11.79 10.85
CA TYR A 77 3.70 11.44 12.22
C TYR A 77 5.22 11.43 12.43
N SER A 78 6.06 11.54 11.39
CA SER A 78 7.53 11.56 11.57
C SER A 78 8.05 12.84 12.20
N ASP A 79 7.31 13.95 12.08
CA ASP A 79 7.75 15.29 12.49
C ASP A 79 6.81 15.90 13.54
N ILE A 80 6.40 15.08 14.52
CA ILE A 80 5.79 15.61 15.75
C ILE A 80 6.92 16.29 16.53
N THR A 81 7.28 17.51 16.11
CA THR A 81 8.20 18.38 16.83
C THR A 81 7.48 18.90 18.08
N ASP A 82 8.17 19.11 19.21
CA ASP A 82 7.59 19.63 20.47
C ASP A 82 6.66 20.86 20.25
N THR A 83 7.00 21.70 19.27
CA THR A 83 6.21 22.88 18.89
C THR A 83 4.80 22.58 18.35
N GLN A 84 4.54 21.40 17.79
CA GLN A 84 3.20 20.98 17.36
C GLN A 84 2.35 20.53 18.54
N LEU A 85 2.95 19.84 19.52
CA LEU A 85 2.29 19.49 20.78
C LEU A 85 1.87 20.75 21.55
N ASP A 86 2.75 21.74 21.65
CA ASP A 86 2.44 23.03 22.30
C ASP A 86 1.26 23.75 21.62
N LYS A 87 1.17 23.71 20.29
CA LYS A 87 0.07 24.33 19.52
C LYS A 87 -1.26 23.62 19.76
N VAL A 88 -1.26 22.29 19.79
CA VAL A 88 -2.46 21.49 20.09
C VAL A 88 -2.89 21.72 21.54
N GLU A 89 -1.95 21.75 22.48
CA GLU A 89 -2.24 22.06 23.88
C GLU A 89 -2.84 23.46 24.04
N LEU A 90 -2.32 24.45 23.31
CA LEU A 90 -2.85 25.82 23.32
C LEU A 90 -4.27 25.89 22.72
N GLN A 91 -4.56 25.11 21.67
CA GLN A 91 -5.91 24.96 21.09
C GLN A 91 -6.88 24.32 22.09
N MET A 92 -6.46 23.25 22.76
CA MET A 92 -7.26 22.56 23.78
C MET A 92 -7.55 23.45 25.00
N LYS A 93 -6.62 24.34 25.36
CA LYS A 93 -6.80 25.31 26.45
C LYS A 93 -7.61 26.55 26.05
N LYS A 94 -7.93 26.73 24.77
CA LYS A 94 -8.65 27.90 24.30
C LYS A 94 -10.08 27.87 24.85
N PRO A 95 -10.54 28.93 25.55
CA PRO A 95 -11.91 28.97 26.06
C PRO A 95 -12.92 28.95 24.91
N TRP A 96 -14.03 28.26 25.14
CA TRP A 96 -15.12 28.11 24.17
C TRP A 96 -15.78 29.46 23.85
N ASP A 97 -15.93 29.76 22.56
CA ASP A 97 -16.61 30.97 22.06
C ASP A 97 -17.97 30.58 21.42
N PRO A 98 -19.12 31.02 21.99
CA PRO A 98 -20.46 30.74 21.46
C PRO A 98 -20.74 31.38 20.10
N SER A 99 -19.91 32.29 19.61
CA SER A 99 -20.22 33.15 18.45
C SER A 99 -19.98 32.49 17.08
N THR A 100 -19.41 31.29 17.05
CA THR A 100 -19.01 30.57 15.83
C THR A 100 -20.01 29.49 15.35
N THR A 101 -21.30 29.58 15.71
CA THR A 101 -22.34 28.66 15.20
C THR A 101 -23.02 29.20 13.95
#